data_AF-A0A4Q9L0Q0-F1
#
_entry.id   AF-A0A4Q9L0Q0-F1
#
_cell.length_a   1.000
_cell.length_b   1.000
_cell.length_c   1.000
_cell.angle_alpha   90.00
_cell.angle_beta   90.00
_cell.angle_gamma   90.00
#
_symmetry.space_group_name_H-M   'P 1'
#
loop_
_entity.id
_entity.type
_entity.pdbx_description
1 polymer ?
#
loop_
_entity_poly.entity_id
_entity_poly.type
_entity_poly.pdbx_seq_one_letter_code
_entity_poly.pdbx_strand_id
1 'polypeptide(L)'
;MPSSSNNSDNMPEEMNVENIYDHQVEMELKYLLHTVFETYFIYSQAIVQIQNKRIEGLSEDQSSDIVSFLMEISEARLMTFHKILGFGLTNIHNFEFDINLKTENLFLDLKDVTSVFTKRETLYNELLFSMNKKAAEMDICELVEFLNSLIPQSVISLQDDYKRIMKLCHYD
;
A
#
# COMPACT_ATOMS: atom_id res chain seq x y z
N MET A 1 -16.62 -37.48 53.00
CA MET A 1 -15.85 -36.22 52.92
C MET A 1 -14.46 -36.50 53.49
N PRO A 2 -13.35 -36.01 52.91
CA PRO A 2 -13.25 -34.85 52.02
C PRO A 2 -12.92 -35.19 50.56
N SER A 3 -13.31 -34.23 49.73
CA SER A 3 -12.94 -33.97 48.34
C SER A 3 -11.53 -33.38 48.24
N SER A 4 -10.82 -33.68 47.15
CA SER A 4 -9.86 -32.73 46.57
C SER A 4 -9.68 -33.03 45.09
N SER A 5 -10.38 -32.22 44.30
CA SER A 5 -10.09 -31.86 42.91
C SER A 5 -8.61 -31.53 42.73
N ASN A 6 -7.95 -32.17 41.77
CA ASN A 6 -6.78 -31.56 41.14
C ASN A 6 -7.17 -31.20 39.70
N ASN A 7 -7.59 -29.94 39.55
CA ASN A 7 -7.38 -29.19 38.32
C ASN A 7 -5.87 -29.19 38.06
N SER A 8 -5.38 -29.99 37.10
CA SER A 8 -4.06 -29.76 36.55
C SER A 8 -4.20 -28.66 35.50
N ASP A 9 -3.94 -27.44 35.97
CA ASP A 9 -3.32 -26.35 35.24
C ASP A 9 -3.19 -26.54 33.72
N ASN A 10 -4.16 -26.02 32.97
CA ASN A 10 -3.88 -25.54 31.62
C ASN A 10 -2.99 -24.31 31.79
N MET A 11 -1.66 -24.51 31.84
CA MET A 11 -0.73 -23.42 31.62
C MET A 11 -0.98 -22.87 30.22
N PRO A 12 -1.10 -21.55 30.02
CA PRO A 12 -1.11 -20.98 28.69
C PRO A 12 0.21 -21.37 28.02
N GLU A 13 0.14 -21.94 26.82
CA GLU A 13 1.33 -22.21 25.99
C GLU A 13 2.18 -20.93 25.96
N GLU A 14 3.46 -21.05 26.32
CA GLU A 14 4.43 -19.97 26.18
C GLU A 14 4.51 -19.60 24.70
N MET A 15 3.77 -18.57 24.30
CA MET A 15 3.83 -18.03 22.95
C MET A 15 5.24 -17.45 22.78
N ASN A 16 6.06 -18.14 21.97
CA ASN A 16 7.45 -17.79 21.76
C ASN A 16 7.55 -16.33 21.29
N VAL A 17 8.37 -15.51 21.94
CA VAL A 17 8.48 -14.06 21.68
C VAL A 17 8.87 -13.79 20.21
N GLU A 18 9.63 -14.70 19.61
CA GLU A 18 9.99 -14.72 18.19
C GLU A 18 8.76 -14.78 17.27
N ASN A 19 7.75 -15.61 17.60
CA ASN A 19 6.49 -15.68 16.84
C ASN A 19 5.66 -14.39 16.95
N ILE A 20 5.75 -13.65 18.06
CA ILE A 20 5.01 -12.40 18.24
C ILE A 20 5.61 -11.30 17.35
N TYR A 21 6.93 -11.27 17.25
CA TYR A 21 7.64 -10.31 16.41
C TYR A 21 7.40 -10.56 14.92
N ASP A 22 7.52 -11.81 14.49
CA ASP A 22 7.22 -12.19 13.10
C ASP A 22 5.78 -11.83 12.73
N HIS A 23 4.83 -12.10 13.63
CA HIS A 23 3.42 -11.77 13.39
C HIS A 23 3.15 -10.27 13.27
N GLN A 24 3.82 -9.42 14.07
CA GLN A 24 3.65 -7.97 13.98
C GLN A 24 4.21 -7.40 12.67
N VAL A 25 5.36 -7.90 12.22
CA VAL A 25 5.98 -7.49 10.95
C VAL A 25 5.13 -7.96 9.78
N GLU A 26 4.65 -9.20 9.84
CA GLU A 26 3.75 -9.76 8.85
C GLU A 26 2.50 -8.90 8.67
N MET A 27 1.83 -8.50 9.76
CA MET A 27 0.61 -7.69 9.68
C MET A 27 0.84 -6.32 9.03
N GLU A 28 1.94 -5.66 9.35
CA GLU A 28 2.31 -4.36 8.77
C GLU A 28 2.67 -4.52 7.29
N LEU A 29 3.39 -5.59 6.92
CA LEU A 29 3.73 -5.89 5.54
C LEU A 29 2.48 -6.20 4.70
N LYS A 30 1.51 -6.94 5.27
CA LYS A 30 0.20 -7.17 4.64
C LYS A 30 -0.56 -5.87 4.42
N TYR A 31 -0.55 -4.98 5.41
CA TYR A 31 -1.23 -3.69 5.29
C TYR A 31 -0.57 -2.79 4.23
N LEU A 32 0.76 -2.78 4.16
CA LEU A 32 1.51 -2.11 3.09
C LEU A 32 1.16 -2.70 1.72
N LEU A 33 1.18 -4.03 1.57
CA LEU A 33 0.82 -4.71 0.32
C LEU A 33 -0.60 -4.39 -0.12
N HIS A 34 -1.56 -4.47 0.81
CA HIS A 34 -2.94 -4.13 0.55
C HIS A 34 -3.06 -2.70 0.04
N THR A 35 -2.41 -1.75 0.71
CA THR A 35 -2.43 -0.34 0.33
C THR A 35 -1.84 -0.10 -1.05
N VAL A 36 -0.71 -0.72 -1.38
CA VAL A 36 -0.08 -0.57 -2.70
C VAL A 36 -0.95 -1.18 -3.80
N PHE A 37 -1.47 -2.39 -3.58
CA PHE A 37 -2.32 -3.07 -4.55
C PHE A 37 -3.64 -2.35 -4.79
N GLU A 38 -4.30 -1.93 -3.71
CA GLU A 38 -5.54 -1.15 -3.79
C GLU A 38 -5.27 0.21 -4.47
N THR A 39 -4.09 0.81 -4.31
CA THR A 39 -3.75 2.06 -5.01
C THR A 39 -3.65 1.84 -6.52
N TYR A 40 -2.95 0.77 -6.95
CA TYR A 40 -2.93 0.35 -8.35
C TYR A 40 -4.34 0.15 -8.91
N PHE A 41 -5.20 -0.54 -8.16
CA PHE A 41 -6.57 -0.82 -8.56
C PHE A 41 -7.40 0.47 -8.69
N ILE A 42 -7.29 1.39 -7.73
CA ILE A 42 -7.97 2.68 -7.75
C ILE A 42 -7.58 3.50 -8.98
N TYR A 43 -6.29 3.57 -9.31
CA TYR A 43 -5.85 4.28 -10.52
C TYR A 43 -6.34 3.59 -11.80
N SER A 44 -6.36 2.26 -11.83
CA SER A 44 -6.93 1.49 -12.94
C SER A 44 -8.42 1.79 -13.14
N GLN A 45 -9.19 1.93 -12.05
CA GLN A 45 -10.58 2.33 -12.12
C GLN A 45 -10.76 3.77 -12.62
N ALA A 46 -9.92 4.71 -12.14
CA ALA A 46 -9.92 6.09 -12.58
C ALA A 46 -9.70 6.21 -14.10
N ILE A 47 -8.71 5.48 -14.62
CA ILE A 47 -8.42 5.40 -16.06
C ILE A 47 -9.67 4.97 -16.84
N VAL A 48 -10.31 3.88 -16.42
CA VAL A 48 -11.52 3.36 -17.08
C VAL A 48 -12.66 4.38 -17.01
N GLN A 49 -12.83 5.09 -15.91
CA GLN A 49 -13.88 6.11 -15.78
C GLN A 49 -13.64 7.32 -16.69
N ILE A 50 -12.39 7.83 -16.73
CA ILE A 50 -12.00 8.95 -17.60
C ILE A 50 -12.21 8.58 -19.08
N GLN A 51 -11.73 7.40 -19.50
CA GLN A 51 -11.89 6.91 -20.87
C GLN A 51 -13.36 6.75 -21.27
N ASN A 52 -14.24 6.39 -20.33
CA ASN A 52 -15.68 6.28 -20.55
C ASN A 52 -16.43 7.62 -20.47
N LYS A 53 -15.71 8.77 -20.40
CA LYS A 53 -16.28 10.11 -20.27
C LYS A 53 -17.22 10.25 -19.07
N ARG A 54 -16.92 9.56 -17.97
CA ARG A 54 -17.74 9.56 -16.73
C ARG A 54 -17.34 10.66 -15.73
N ILE A 55 -16.37 11.50 -16.07
CA ILE A 55 -15.93 12.61 -15.24
C ILE A 55 -16.29 13.91 -15.96
N GLU A 56 -17.09 14.75 -15.32
CA GLU A 56 -17.52 16.03 -15.88
C GLU A 56 -16.35 17.03 -15.95
N GLY A 57 -16.32 17.86 -17.00
CA GLY A 57 -15.38 18.98 -17.11
C GLY A 57 -14.02 18.69 -17.77
N LEU A 58 -13.81 17.48 -18.29
CA LEU A 58 -12.56 17.07 -18.96
C LEU A 58 -12.61 17.27 -20.49
N SER A 59 -11.61 17.94 -21.05
CA SER A 59 -11.37 17.93 -22.50
C SER A 59 -10.76 16.60 -22.95
N GLU A 60 -10.85 16.26 -24.25
CA GLU A 60 -10.28 15.01 -24.78
C GLU A 60 -8.75 14.96 -24.63
N ASP A 61 -8.07 16.07 -24.90
CA ASP A 61 -6.61 16.17 -24.75
C ASP A 61 -6.18 15.98 -23.27
N GLN A 62 -6.86 16.68 -22.36
CA GLN A 62 -6.59 16.59 -20.92
C GLN A 62 -6.89 15.18 -20.37
N SER A 63 -7.94 14.53 -20.89
CA SER A 63 -8.26 13.14 -20.54
C SER A 63 -7.14 12.19 -20.92
N SER A 64 -6.56 12.35 -22.12
CA SER A 64 -5.46 11.53 -22.61
C SER A 64 -4.21 11.69 -21.74
N ASP A 65 -3.86 12.93 -21.38
CA ASP A 65 -2.68 13.21 -20.56
C ASP A 65 -2.82 12.67 -19.13
N ILE A 66 -4.00 12.81 -18.51
CA ILE A 66 -4.27 12.26 -17.18
C ILE A 66 -4.28 10.73 -17.22
N VAL A 67 -4.90 10.11 -18.21
CA VAL A 67 -4.87 8.65 -18.38
C VAL A 67 -3.44 8.15 -18.51
N SER A 68 -2.62 8.80 -19.32
CA SER A 68 -1.22 8.42 -19.52
C SER A 68 -0.42 8.52 -18.22
N PHE A 69 -0.63 9.60 -17.46
CA PHE A 69 -0.02 9.76 -16.13
C PHE A 69 -0.48 8.67 -15.15
N LEU A 70 -1.79 8.43 -15.04
CA LEU A 70 -2.31 7.41 -14.12
C LEU A 70 -1.84 6.00 -14.50
N MET A 71 -1.69 5.70 -15.80
CA MET A 71 -1.14 4.42 -16.26
C MET A 71 0.29 4.24 -15.76
N GLU A 72 1.15 5.24 -15.96
CA GLU A 72 2.56 5.24 -15.52
C GLU A 72 2.68 4.97 -14.01
N ILE A 73 1.91 5.70 -13.20
CA ILE A 73 1.95 5.53 -11.74
C ILE A 73 1.34 4.18 -11.32
N SER A 74 0.24 3.76 -11.94
CA SER A 74 -0.39 2.48 -11.61
C SER A 74 0.58 1.31 -11.86
N GLU A 75 1.31 1.32 -12.99
CA GLU A 75 2.31 0.32 -13.31
C GLU A 75 3.45 0.32 -12.29
N ALA A 76 3.95 1.51 -11.91
CA ALA A 76 4.97 1.64 -10.87
C ALA A 76 4.50 1.05 -9.53
N ARG A 77 3.24 1.26 -9.13
CA ARG A 77 2.67 0.70 -7.89
C ARG A 77 2.52 -0.83 -7.98
N LEU A 78 2.08 -1.36 -9.13
CA LEU A 78 2.02 -2.81 -9.34
C LEU A 78 3.41 -3.47 -9.27
N MET A 79 4.43 -2.83 -9.85
CA MET A 79 5.80 -3.32 -9.76
C MET A 79 6.34 -3.29 -8.32
N THR A 80 6.05 -2.23 -7.56
CA THR A 80 6.36 -2.17 -6.13
C THR A 80 5.64 -3.27 -5.35
N PHE A 81 4.35 -3.51 -5.62
CA PHE A 81 3.59 -4.59 -4.99
C PHE A 81 4.28 -5.94 -5.19
N HIS A 82 4.69 -6.27 -6.41
CA HIS A 82 5.40 -7.51 -6.69
C HIS A 82 6.73 -7.63 -5.95
N LYS A 83 7.50 -6.53 -5.84
CA LYS A 83 8.75 -6.52 -5.07
C LYS A 83 8.51 -6.83 -3.59
N ILE A 84 7.53 -6.16 -2.98
CA ILE A 84 7.20 -6.34 -1.56
C ILE A 84 6.64 -7.74 -1.31
N LEU A 85 5.78 -8.25 -2.19
CA LEU A 85 5.17 -9.57 -2.05
C LEU A 85 6.24 -10.66 -2.17
N GLY A 86 7.13 -10.54 -3.16
CA GLY A 86 8.24 -11.47 -3.35
C GLY A 86 9.17 -11.52 -2.14
N PHE A 87 9.45 -10.36 -1.52
CA PHE A 87 10.20 -10.30 -0.27
C PHE A 87 9.46 -11.04 0.86
N GLY A 88 8.17 -10.73 1.09
CA GLY A 88 7.37 -11.34 2.14
C GLY A 88 7.27 -12.86 2.03
N LEU A 89 7.02 -13.38 0.82
CA LEU A 89 6.95 -14.83 0.56
C LEU A 89 8.28 -15.55 0.76
N THR A 90 9.41 -14.87 0.56
CA THR A 90 10.74 -15.50 0.68
C THR A 90 11.22 -15.51 2.13
N ASN A 91 10.87 -14.50 2.92
CA ASN A 91 11.54 -14.21 4.19
C ASN A 91 10.65 -14.34 5.44
N ILE A 92 9.32 -14.47 5.32
CA ILE A 92 8.41 -14.59 6.48
C ILE A 92 7.71 -15.95 6.45
N HIS A 93 7.88 -16.73 7.53
CA HIS A 93 7.22 -18.03 7.68
C HIS A 93 5.70 -17.82 7.82
N ASN A 94 4.91 -18.46 6.96
CA ASN A 94 3.43 -18.37 6.89
C ASN A 94 2.85 -17.08 6.28
N PHE A 95 3.62 -16.36 5.46
CA PHE A 95 3.09 -15.17 4.79
C PHE A 95 2.00 -15.48 3.75
N GLU A 96 0.75 -15.19 4.10
CA GLU A 96 -0.41 -15.29 3.20
C GLU A 96 -1.04 -13.92 2.92
N PHE A 97 -1.30 -13.61 1.66
CA PHE A 97 -1.91 -12.34 1.25
C PHE A 97 -3.20 -12.59 0.46
N ASP A 98 -4.28 -11.95 0.91
CA ASP A 98 -5.59 -11.97 0.25
C ASP A 98 -6.08 -10.54 -0.01
N ILE A 99 -6.83 -10.39 -1.10
CA ILE A 99 -7.31 -9.10 -1.60
C ILE A 99 -8.82 -9.07 -1.49
N ASN A 100 -9.34 -8.16 -0.67
CA ASN A 100 -10.75 -7.83 -0.63
C ASN A 100 -10.95 -6.35 -0.96
N LEU A 101 -11.14 -6.05 -2.25
CA LEU A 101 -11.27 -4.68 -2.74
C LEU A 101 -12.72 -4.19 -2.60
N LYS A 102 -12.87 -2.97 -2.06
CA LYS A 102 -14.12 -2.22 -2.19
C LYS A 102 -14.18 -1.57 -3.56
N THR A 103 -15.29 -1.74 -4.27
CA THR A 103 -15.48 -1.30 -5.67
C THR A 103 -16.38 -0.07 -5.79
N GLU A 104 -16.40 0.81 -4.79
CA GLU A 104 -17.22 2.03 -4.85
C GLU A 104 -16.66 3.01 -5.91
N ASN A 105 -17.54 3.80 -6.53
CA ASN A 105 -17.10 4.85 -7.46
C ASN A 105 -16.34 5.93 -6.67
N LEU A 106 -15.03 6.02 -6.88
CA LEU A 106 -14.16 6.92 -6.12
C LEU A 106 -13.98 8.31 -6.75
N PHE A 107 -14.36 8.50 -8.01
CA PHE A 107 -14.14 9.75 -8.75
C PHE A 107 -15.43 10.25 -9.39
N LEU A 108 -15.87 11.42 -8.97
CA LEU A 108 -17.03 12.14 -9.51
C LEU A 108 -16.59 13.32 -10.36
N ASP A 109 -15.51 14.00 -9.95
CA ASP A 109 -14.93 15.14 -10.68
C ASP A 109 -13.39 15.12 -10.73
N LEU A 110 -12.80 16.11 -11.40
CA LEU A 110 -11.36 16.22 -11.60
C LEU A 110 -10.57 16.48 -10.30
N LYS A 111 -11.18 17.11 -9.29
CA LYS A 111 -10.54 17.35 -7.99
C LYS A 111 -10.44 16.06 -7.20
N ASP A 112 -11.36 15.13 -7.40
CA ASP A 112 -11.27 13.80 -6.80
C ASP A 112 -10.00 13.09 -7.26
N VAL A 113 -9.63 13.21 -8.55
CA VAL A 113 -8.41 12.60 -9.09
C VAL A 113 -7.17 13.08 -8.33
N THR A 114 -7.02 14.40 -8.18
CA THR A 114 -5.87 14.99 -7.49
C THR A 114 -5.87 14.68 -5.99
N SER A 115 -7.04 14.73 -5.34
CA SER A 115 -7.15 14.49 -3.90
C SER A 115 -6.90 13.02 -3.53
N VAL A 116 -7.46 12.09 -4.31
CA VAL A 116 -7.26 10.65 -4.12
C VAL A 116 -5.81 10.30 -4.41
N PHE A 117 -5.22 10.79 -5.50
CA PHE A 117 -3.80 10.61 -5.78
C PHE A 117 -2.94 11.01 -4.58
N THR A 118 -3.11 12.25 -4.10
CA THR A 118 -2.32 12.79 -2.98
C THR A 118 -2.48 11.92 -1.74
N LYS A 119 -3.72 11.58 -1.38
CA LYS A 119 -4.01 10.76 -0.19
C LYS A 119 -3.37 9.38 -0.28
N ARG A 120 -3.48 8.70 -1.44
CA ARG A 120 -2.96 7.35 -1.63
C ARG A 120 -1.44 7.34 -1.62
N GLU A 121 -0.81 8.28 -2.32
CA GLU A 121 0.65 8.34 -2.40
C GLU A 121 1.31 8.78 -1.08
N THR A 122 0.69 9.72 -0.35
CA THR A 122 1.16 10.09 0.99
C THR A 122 1.06 8.89 1.94
N LEU A 123 -0.09 8.20 1.98
CA LEU A 123 -0.25 7.02 2.84
C LEU A 123 0.76 5.93 2.51
N TYR A 124 0.98 5.63 1.22
CA TYR A 124 1.98 4.65 0.79
C TYR A 124 3.38 5.02 1.30
N ASN A 125 3.80 6.28 1.14
CA ASN A 125 5.10 6.73 1.63
C ASN A 125 5.21 6.63 3.15
N GLU A 126 4.19 7.07 3.89
CA GLU A 126 4.14 6.94 5.36
C GLU A 126 4.28 5.49 5.82
N LEU A 127 3.62 4.56 5.14
CA LEU A 127 3.73 3.13 5.45
C LEU A 127 5.12 2.56 5.16
N LEU A 128 5.79 2.98 4.09
CA LEU A 128 7.17 2.58 3.83
C LEU A 128 8.11 3.02 4.97
N PHE A 129 7.98 4.27 5.42
CA PHE A 129 8.79 4.79 6.53
C PHE A 129 8.45 4.11 7.86
N SER A 130 7.17 3.92 8.14
CA SER A 130 6.69 3.21 9.34
C SER A 130 7.27 1.79 9.40
N MET A 131 7.16 1.06 8.28
CA MET A 131 7.68 -0.30 8.17
C MET A 131 9.20 -0.34 8.33
N ASN A 132 9.91 0.63 7.75
CA ASN A 132 11.38 0.70 7.83
C ASN A 132 11.84 0.94 9.27
N LYS A 133 11.19 1.89 9.96
CA LYS A 133 11.44 2.14 11.37
C LYS A 133 11.20 0.88 12.21
N LYS A 134 10.09 0.18 11.99
CA LYS A 134 9.74 -1.03 12.74
C LYS A 134 10.71 -2.18 12.46
N ALA A 135 11.10 -2.37 11.20
CA ALA A 135 12.12 -3.34 10.82
C ALA A 135 13.46 -3.05 11.52
N ALA A 136 13.85 -1.78 11.65
CA ALA A 136 15.05 -1.38 12.36
C ALA A 136 14.94 -1.58 13.88
N GLU A 137 13.78 -1.31 14.49
CA GLU A 137 13.51 -1.56 15.92
C GLU A 137 13.55 -3.06 16.26
N MET A 138 13.33 -3.92 15.27
CA MET A 138 13.27 -5.38 15.41
C MET A 138 14.51 -6.09 14.82
N ASP A 139 15.55 -5.33 14.45
CA ASP A 139 16.81 -5.82 13.89
C ASP A 139 16.66 -6.71 12.63
N ILE A 140 15.64 -6.46 11.81
CA ILE A 140 15.39 -7.18 10.55
C ILE A 140 16.16 -6.49 9.41
N CYS A 141 17.48 -6.67 9.40
CA CYS A 141 18.40 -5.98 8.48
C CYS A 141 18.00 -6.09 7.00
N GLU A 142 17.61 -7.27 6.54
CA GLU A 142 17.25 -7.51 5.13
C GLU A 142 16.03 -6.69 4.70
N LEU A 143 15.05 -6.52 5.60
CA LEU A 143 13.87 -5.70 5.35
C LEU A 143 14.20 -4.22 5.36
N VAL A 144 15.11 -3.77 6.25
CA VAL A 144 15.60 -2.39 6.26
C VAL A 144 16.33 -2.06 4.95
N GLU A 145 17.21 -2.94 4.49
CA GLU A 145 17.94 -2.79 3.22
C GLU A 145 16.97 -2.74 2.02
N PHE A 146 16.02 -3.66 1.99
CA PHE A 146 14.97 -3.70 0.96
C PHE A 146 14.18 -2.39 0.94
N LEU A 147 13.68 -1.91 2.08
CA LEU A 147 12.88 -0.68 2.15
C LEU A 147 13.71 0.57 1.82
N ASN A 148 14.99 0.61 2.23
CA ASN A 148 15.92 1.68 1.86
C ASN A 148 16.20 1.72 0.35
N SER A 149 16.01 0.63 -0.38
CA SER A 149 16.08 0.63 -1.84
C SER A 149 14.85 1.26 -2.52
N LEU A 150 13.70 1.27 -1.83
CA LEU A 150 12.43 1.79 -2.35
C LEU A 150 12.17 3.25 -1.97
N ILE A 151 12.46 3.62 -0.71
CA ILE A 151 12.12 4.92 -0.12
C ILE A 151 12.66 6.11 -0.94
N PRO A 152 13.96 6.16 -1.33
CA PRO A 152 14.49 7.31 -2.04
C PRO A 152 13.78 7.59 -3.36
N GLN A 153 13.48 6.53 -4.13
CA GLN A 153 12.75 6.64 -5.39
C GLN A 153 11.31 7.11 -5.15
N SER A 154 10.67 6.62 -4.09
CA SER A 154 9.31 6.99 -3.71
C SER A 154 9.18 8.48 -3.32
N VAL A 155 10.15 9.01 -2.57
CA VAL A 155 10.17 10.42 -2.16
C VAL A 155 10.39 11.36 -3.35
N ILE A 156 11.35 11.04 -4.23
CA ILE A 156 11.64 11.85 -5.41
C ILE A 156 10.43 11.87 -6.35
N SER A 157 9.86 10.69 -6.65
CA SER A 157 8.70 10.58 -7.53
C SER A 157 7.47 11.32 -6.98
N LEU A 158 7.17 11.20 -5.68
CA LEU A 158 6.00 11.86 -5.08
C LEU A 158 5.95 13.37 -5.36
N GLN A 159 7.07 14.08 -5.21
CA GLN A 159 7.07 15.52 -5.38
C GLN A 159 6.83 15.94 -6.84
N ASP A 160 7.47 15.25 -7.78
CA ASP A 160 7.36 15.56 -9.21
C ASP A 160 6.01 15.13 -9.76
N ASP A 161 5.51 13.95 -9.34
CA ASP A 161 4.21 13.43 -9.73
C ASP A 161 3.08 14.29 -9.17
N TYR A 162 3.20 14.77 -7.93
CA TYR A 162 2.24 15.71 -7.35
C TYR A 162 2.15 17.00 -8.17
N LYS A 163 3.29 17.60 -8.55
CA LYS A 163 3.29 18.81 -9.41
C LYS A 163 2.66 18.51 -10.77
N ARG A 164 2.97 17.36 -11.34
CA ARG A 164 2.46 16.93 -12.65
C ARG A 164 0.95 16.75 -12.63
N ILE A 165 0.40 16.00 -11.65
CA ILE A 165 -1.05 15.78 -11.57
C ILE A 165 -1.82 17.07 -11.24
N MET A 166 -1.27 17.94 -10.40
CA MET A 166 -1.86 19.26 -10.12
C MET A 166 -1.98 20.08 -11.41
N LYS A 167 -0.92 20.14 -12.22
CA LYS A 167 -0.93 20.85 -13.52
C LYS A 167 -1.90 20.23 -14.52
N LEU A 168 -2.00 18.89 -14.54
CA LEU A 168 -2.93 18.19 -15.42
C LEU A 168 -4.39 18.40 -14.99
N CYS A 169 -4.66 18.51 -13.69
CA CYS A 169 -6.01 18.65 -13.15
C CYS A 169 -6.46 20.10 -12.94
N HIS A 170 -5.56 21.07 -12.92
CA HIS A 170 -5.88 22.49 -12.72
C HIS A 170 -5.18 23.28 -13.84
N TYR A 171 -5.98 23.89 -14.73
CA TYR A 171 -5.47 24.91 -15.65
C TYR A 171 -4.93 26.08 -14.84
N ASP A 172 -3.75 26.59 -15.20
CA ASP A 172 -3.41 28.00 -14.95
C ASP A 172 -4.39 28.92 -15.69
#